data_AF-A0A166TL49-F1
#
_entry.id   AF-A0A166TL49-F1
#
_cell.length_a   1.000
_cell.length_b   1.000
_cell.length_c   1.000
_cell.angle_alpha   90.00
_cell.angle_beta   90.00
_cell.angle_gamma   90.00
#
_symmetry.space_group_name_H-M   'P 1'
#
loop_
_entity.id
_entity.type
_entity.pdbx_description
1 polymer ?
#
loop_
_entity_poly.entity_id
_entity_poly.type
_entity_poly.pdbx_seq_one_letter_code
_entity_poly.pdbx_strand_id
1 'polypeptide(L)'
;MTVPENPDEALRVSIDLWYPDCWEIQITDRFDVGFLGYGIYATGDEVSTLFTIYADERGTITDALEAISGMDQIHSISEMAPMFQRTTVQPPGNAIRELLVVHDGRKQISQPLTSRGFVCSGPIDIRDGREYWTLVTNHDRRTVQVKFDEVREEMGAEINIRGMKQASRQTTVNSLPVDRLTKRQLEVFQLARERGYYDYPRKSSAGELADELDISTSTLHEHLHKVEATLLGQTNAT
;
A
#
# COMPACT_ATOMS: atom_id res chain seq x y z
N MET A 1 -28.05 27.97 13.17
CA MET A 1 -27.28 26.83 12.64
C MET A 1 -25.91 26.89 13.28
N THR A 2 -25.75 26.17 14.38
CA THR A 2 -24.50 26.07 15.13
C THR A 2 -23.53 25.21 14.33
N VAL A 3 -22.37 25.79 14.00
CA VAL A 3 -21.21 25.04 13.51
C VAL A 3 -20.79 24.10 14.65
N PRO A 4 -20.64 22.78 14.44
CA PRO A 4 -20.19 21.89 15.50
C PRO A 4 -18.77 22.28 15.94
N GLU A 5 -18.60 22.50 17.25
CA GLU A 5 -17.33 22.77 17.94
C GLU A 5 -16.45 21.49 18.00
N ASN A 6 -16.02 20.99 16.85
CA ASN A 6 -14.76 20.28 16.61
C ASN A 6 -14.79 19.76 15.17
N PRO A 7 -13.85 20.13 14.29
CA PRO A 7 -13.71 19.41 13.04
C PRO A 7 -13.26 17.99 13.38
N ASP A 8 -14.13 16.99 13.20
CA ASP A 8 -13.84 15.57 13.41
C ASP A 8 -12.48 15.19 12.80
N GLU A 9 -11.47 15.03 13.64
CA GLU A 9 -10.16 14.54 13.22
C GLU A 9 -10.30 13.05 12.96
N ALA A 10 -10.46 12.69 11.69
CA ALA A 10 -10.46 11.28 11.27
C ALA A 10 -9.28 10.54 11.93
N LEU A 11 -9.47 9.30 12.34
CA LEU A 11 -8.42 8.45 12.87
C LEU A 11 -7.87 7.55 11.77
N ARG A 12 -6.54 7.47 11.69
CA ARG A 12 -5.83 6.42 10.97
C ARG A 12 -5.50 5.30 11.96
N VAL A 13 -5.99 4.10 11.68
CA VAL A 13 -5.84 2.90 12.50
C VAL A 13 -5.05 1.87 11.70
N SER A 14 -3.97 1.37 12.26
CA SER A 14 -3.23 0.22 11.72
C SER A 14 -3.56 -1.01 12.55
N ILE A 15 -3.95 -2.09 11.88
CA ILE A 15 -4.31 -3.36 12.52
C ILE A 15 -3.62 -4.53 11.82
N ASP A 16 -3.46 -5.64 12.54
CA ASP A 16 -3.34 -6.96 11.94
C ASP A 16 -4.54 -7.80 12.35
N LEU A 17 -4.95 -8.72 11.50
CA LEU A 17 -6.09 -9.58 11.77
C LEU A 17 -5.94 -10.97 11.18
N TRP A 18 -6.67 -11.90 11.79
CA TRP A 18 -6.91 -13.26 11.31
C TRP A 18 -8.40 -13.56 11.45
N TYR A 19 -8.95 -14.36 10.54
CA TYR A 19 -10.33 -14.82 10.60
C TYR A 19 -10.47 -16.15 9.84
N PRO A 20 -11.42 -17.01 10.24
CA PRO A 20 -11.62 -18.30 9.59
C PRO A 20 -12.05 -18.15 8.14
N ASP A 21 -11.80 -19.21 7.36
CA ASP A 21 -12.19 -19.35 5.95
C ASP A 21 -11.57 -18.35 4.95
N CYS A 22 -10.76 -17.37 5.39
CA CYS A 22 -10.01 -16.50 4.48
C CYS A 22 -9.01 -17.30 3.64
N TRP A 23 -9.24 -17.38 2.33
CA TRP A 23 -8.40 -18.15 1.42
C TRP A 23 -7.01 -17.52 1.28
N GLU A 24 -6.90 -16.19 1.35
CA GLU A 24 -5.63 -15.46 1.30
C GLU A 24 -4.73 -15.86 2.47
N ILE A 25 -5.30 -15.90 3.69
CA ILE A 25 -4.61 -16.38 4.89
C ILE A 25 -4.20 -17.84 4.74
N GLN A 26 -5.10 -18.72 4.28
CA GLN A 26 -4.80 -20.14 4.10
C GLN A 26 -3.63 -20.38 3.13
N ILE A 27 -3.53 -19.59 2.06
CA ILE A 27 -2.43 -19.69 1.11
C ILE A 27 -1.12 -19.22 1.73
N THR A 28 -1.11 -18.06 2.39
CA THR A 28 0.12 -17.51 2.99
C THR A 28 0.59 -18.28 4.22
N ASP A 29 -0.25 -19.11 4.83
CA ASP A 29 0.15 -20.05 5.89
C ASP A 29 0.80 -21.33 5.31
N ARG A 30 0.37 -21.74 4.10
CA ARG A 30 0.84 -22.97 3.45
C ARG A 30 2.05 -22.77 2.56
N PHE A 31 2.17 -21.60 1.93
CA PHE A 31 3.21 -21.27 0.97
C PHE A 31 3.92 -20.00 1.41
N ASP A 32 5.24 -19.93 1.17
CA ASP A 32 6.04 -18.74 1.41
C ASP A 32 5.81 -17.69 0.32
N VAL A 33 4.58 -17.17 0.31
CA VAL A 33 4.08 -16.13 -0.60
C VAL A 33 3.38 -15.06 0.20
N GLY A 34 3.34 -13.85 -0.35
CA GLY A 34 2.49 -12.77 0.16
C GLY A 34 1.62 -12.18 -0.93
N PHE A 35 0.58 -11.47 -0.51
CA PHE A 35 -0.33 -10.75 -1.39
C PHE A 35 -0.40 -9.28 -1.00
N LEU A 36 -0.50 -8.42 -2.00
CA LEU A 36 -0.98 -7.06 -1.84
C LEU A 36 -2.35 -6.96 -2.51
N GLY A 37 -3.40 -6.79 -1.71
CA GLY A 37 -4.78 -6.62 -2.18
C GLY A 37 -5.12 -5.16 -2.45
N TYR A 38 -5.70 -4.90 -3.62
CA TYR A 38 -6.11 -3.59 -4.11
C TYR A 38 -7.54 -3.64 -4.61
N GLY A 39 -8.28 -2.54 -4.44
CA GLY A 39 -9.56 -2.33 -5.11
C GLY A 39 -10.53 -3.50 -4.89
N ILE A 40 -10.97 -3.68 -3.65
CA ILE A 40 -11.98 -4.69 -3.32
C ILE A 40 -13.34 -4.16 -3.75
N TYR A 41 -13.92 -4.76 -4.79
CA TYR A 41 -15.23 -4.39 -5.32
C TYR A 41 -16.23 -5.51 -5.12
N ALA A 42 -17.15 -5.32 -4.18
CA ALA A 42 -18.26 -6.25 -3.95
C ALA A 42 -19.39 -6.02 -4.97
N THR A 43 -19.84 -7.10 -5.61
CA THR A 43 -21.01 -7.13 -6.50
C THR A 43 -21.90 -8.30 -6.11
N GLY A 44 -22.96 -8.03 -5.35
CA GLY A 44 -23.81 -9.10 -4.79
C GLY A 44 -23.04 -9.93 -3.77
N ASP A 45 -23.01 -11.26 -3.98
CA ASP A 45 -22.29 -12.20 -3.11
C ASP A 45 -20.84 -12.43 -3.56
N GLU A 46 -20.41 -11.81 -4.66
CA GLU A 46 -19.05 -11.93 -5.19
C GLU A 46 -18.23 -10.70 -4.88
N VAL A 47 -16.93 -10.90 -4.69
CA VAL A 47 -15.95 -9.84 -4.58
C VAL A 47 -14.91 -10.03 -5.68
N SER A 48 -14.65 -8.95 -6.41
CA SER A 48 -13.54 -8.86 -7.35
C SER A 48 -12.42 -8.05 -6.70
N THR A 49 -11.25 -8.66 -6.53
CA THR A 49 -10.08 -8.03 -5.93
C THR A 49 -8.90 -8.16 -6.87
N LEU A 50 -8.14 -7.07 -7.02
CA LEU A 50 -6.85 -7.13 -7.69
C LEU A 50 -5.77 -7.47 -6.67
N PHE A 51 -4.93 -8.45 -6.98
CA PHE A 51 -3.80 -8.82 -6.15
C PHE A 51 -2.48 -8.71 -6.90
N THR A 52 -1.45 -8.24 -6.20
CA THR A 52 -0.07 -8.58 -6.54
C THR A 52 0.36 -9.72 -5.62
N ILE A 53 0.53 -10.92 -6.15
CA ILE A 53 1.18 -12.02 -5.42
C ILE A 53 2.69 -11.91 -5.59
N TYR A 54 3.44 -12.13 -4.51
CA TYR A 54 4.90 -12.06 -4.52
C TYR A 54 5.53 -13.20 -3.71
N ALA A 55 6.75 -13.56 -4.09
CA ALA A 55 7.59 -14.56 -3.42
C ALA A 55 9.06 -14.36 -3.81
N ASP A 56 9.98 -15.08 -3.15
CA ASP A 56 11.39 -15.10 -3.55
C ASP A 56 11.62 -15.87 -4.85
N GLU A 57 10.86 -16.96 -5.06
CA GLU A 57 10.98 -17.81 -6.24
C GLU A 57 9.69 -17.83 -7.07
N ARG A 58 9.84 -17.82 -8.40
CA ARG A 58 8.69 -17.93 -9.32
C ARG A 58 7.95 -19.27 -9.18
N GLY A 59 8.65 -20.34 -8.83
CA GLY A 59 8.06 -21.67 -8.62
C GLY A 59 7.04 -21.67 -7.49
N THR A 60 7.36 -21.01 -6.37
CA THR A 60 6.44 -20.88 -5.22
C THR A 60 5.14 -20.19 -5.59
N ILE A 61 5.19 -19.15 -6.44
CA ILE A 61 4.00 -18.48 -6.96
C ILE A 61 3.19 -19.44 -7.84
N THR A 62 3.83 -20.22 -8.70
CA THR A 62 3.14 -21.21 -9.55
C THR A 62 2.41 -22.26 -8.72
N ASP A 63 3.08 -22.83 -7.71
CA ASP A 63 2.48 -23.84 -6.83
C ASP A 63 1.32 -23.27 -6.01
N ALA A 64 1.46 -22.02 -5.53
CA ALA A 64 0.39 -21.33 -4.82
C ALA A 64 -0.83 -21.08 -5.74
N LEU A 65 -0.61 -20.64 -6.99
CA LEU A 65 -1.70 -20.41 -7.95
C LEU A 65 -2.45 -21.69 -8.32
N GLU A 66 -1.74 -22.81 -8.45
CA GLU A 66 -2.38 -24.13 -8.65
C GLU A 66 -3.28 -24.49 -7.46
N ALA A 67 -2.81 -24.25 -6.23
CA ALA A 67 -3.61 -24.46 -5.04
C ALA A 67 -4.84 -23.53 -4.97
N ILE A 68 -4.68 -22.24 -5.27
CA ILE A 68 -5.80 -21.26 -5.28
C ILE A 68 -6.88 -21.68 -6.28
N SER A 69 -6.46 -22.12 -7.48
CA SER A 69 -7.40 -22.51 -8.54
C SER A 69 -8.30 -23.69 -8.18
N GLY A 70 -7.91 -24.49 -7.19
CA GLY A 70 -8.67 -25.64 -6.70
C GLY A 70 -9.57 -25.36 -5.50
N MET A 71 -9.66 -24.10 -5.02
CA MET A 71 -10.45 -23.75 -3.84
C MET A 71 -11.90 -23.43 -4.20
N ASP A 72 -12.84 -23.97 -3.42
CA ASP A 72 -14.29 -23.76 -3.63
C ASP A 72 -14.73 -22.29 -3.54
N GLN A 73 -13.93 -21.45 -2.87
CA GLN A 73 -14.22 -20.04 -2.66
C GLN A 73 -13.82 -19.16 -3.85
N ILE A 74 -13.06 -19.71 -4.80
CA ILE A 74 -12.52 -18.98 -5.94
C ILE A 74 -13.38 -19.27 -7.17
N HIS A 75 -14.00 -18.22 -7.71
CA HIS A 75 -14.85 -18.34 -8.89
C HIS A 75 -14.05 -18.13 -10.18
N SER A 76 -13.09 -17.20 -10.19
CA SER A 76 -12.18 -17.03 -11.31
C SER A 76 -10.86 -16.35 -10.92
N ILE A 77 -9.80 -16.67 -11.64
CA ILE A 77 -8.48 -16.04 -11.54
C ILE A 77 -8.04 -15.68 -12.95
N SER A 78 -7.59 -14.45 -13.15
CA SER A 78 -6.98 -13.99 -14.41
C SER A 78 -5.64 -13.33 -14.14
N GLU A 79 -4.59 -13.83 -14.77
CA GLU A 79 -3.31 -13.12 -14.80
C GLU A 79 -3.44 -11.83 -15.63
N MET A 80 -2.93 -10.74 -15.08
CA MET A 80 -2.91 -9.45 -15.75
C MET A 80 -1.53 -9.15 -16.32
N ALA A 81 -1.47 -8.21 -17.26
CA ALA A 81 -0.19 -7.73 -17.76
C ALA A 81 0.68 -7.22 -16.60
N PRO A 82 2.01 -7.46 -16.63
CA PRO A 82 2.92 -6.90 -15.63
C PRO A 82 2.76 -5.39 -15.54
N MET A 83 2.81 -4.83 -14.32
CA MET A 83 2.65 -3.38 -14.08
C MET A 83 1.27 -2.82 -14.49
N PHE A 84 0.24 -3.67 -14.61
CA PHE A 84 -1.13 -3.23 -14.87
C PHE A 84 -1.57 -2.18 -13.84
N GLN A 85 -1.20 -2.37 -12.57
CA GLN A 85 -1.17 -1.29 -11.61
C GLN A 85 0.24 -0.69 -11.49
N ARG A 86 0.31 0.64 -11.60
CA ARG A 86 1.46 1.40 -11.09
C ARG A 86 1.34 1.48 -9.57
N THR A 87 1.76 0.42 -8.89
CA THR A 87 1.85 0.39 -7.43
C THR A 87 3.06 1.24 -6.99
N THR A 88 2.88 2.04 -5.94
CA THR A 88 3.97 2.79 -5.29
C THR A 88 4.69 1.96 -4.23
N VAL A 89 4.21 0.75 -3.97
CA VAL A 89 4.77 -0.19 -2.99
C VAL A 89 5.55 -1.23 -3.77
N GLN A 90 6.87 -1.28 -3.57
CA GLN A 90 7.68 -2.39 -4.06
C GLN A 90 7.32 -3.65 -3.26
N PRO A 91 6.87 -4.73 -3.92
CA PRO A 91 6.60 -5.99 -3.23
C PRO A 91 7.91 -6.52 -2.59
N PRO A 92 7.84 -7.15 -1.40
CA PRO A 92 9.01 -7.69 -0.72
C PRO A 92 9.82 -8.74 -1.50
N GLY A 93 9.17 -9.47 -2.41
CA GLY A 93 9.76 -10.61 -3.13
C GLY A 93 10.40 -10.26 -4.47
N ASN A 94 11.30 -11.14 -4.94
CA ASN A 94 11.98 -11.03 -6.23
C ASN A 94 11.11 -11.45 -7.43
N ALA A 95 10.05 -12.23 -7.17
CA ALA A 95 9.08 -12.68 -8.16
C ALA A 95 7.71 -12.09 -7.83
N ILE A 96 7.01 -11.60 -8.86
CA ILE A 96 5.66 -11.02 -8.73
C ILE A 96 4.75 -11.49 -9.87
N ARG A 97 3.44 -11.54 -9.60
CA ARG A 97 2.37 -11.65 -10.60
C ARG A 97 1.18 -10.79 -10.20
N GLU A 98 0.54 -10.20 -11.21
CA GLU A 98 -0.69 -9.44 -11.05
C GLU A 98 -1.89 -10.33 -11.39
N LEU A 99 -2.89 -10.35 -10.52
CA LEU A 99 -4.04 -11.23 -10.59
C LEU A 99 -5.32 -10.42 -10.40
N LEU A 100 -6.32 -10.66 -11.24
CA LEU A 100 -7.71 -10.34 -10.93
C LEU A 100 -8.38 -11.61 -10.42
N VAL A 101 -8.87 -11.58 -9.19
CA VAL A 101 -9.53 -12.73 -8.55
C VAL A 101 -10.97 -12.37 -8.24
N VAL A 102 -11.89 -13.20 -8.68
CA VAL A 102 -13.30 -13.17 -8.26
C VAL A 102 -13.52 -14.32 -7.30
N HIS A 103 -14.00 -14.01 -6.10
CA HIS A 103 -14.16 -14.97 -5.02
C HIS A 103 -15.42 -14.68 -4.19
N ASP A 104 -15.79 -15.62 -3.31
CA ASP A 104 -16.93 -15.47 -2.40
C ASP A 104 -16.72 -14.27 -1.46
N GLY A 105 -17.58 -13.26 -1.58
CA GLY A 105 -17.55 -12.05 -0.78
C GLY A 105 -18.02 -12.24 0.65
N ARG A 106 -18.81 -13.28 0.91
CA ARG A 106 -19.35 -13.59 2.25
C ARG A 106 -18.26 -14.10 3.19
N LYS A 107 -17.13 -14.50 2.63
CA LYS A 107 -15.97 -15.03 3.34
C LYS A 107 -14.91 -13.99 3.61
N GLN A 108 -15.09 -12.73 3.20
CA GLN A 108 -14.12 -11.64 3.44
C GLN A 108 -14.53 -10.72 4.60
N ILE A 109 -13.52 -10.25 5.35
CA ILE A 109 -13.73 -9.32 6.47
C ILE A 109 -13.90 -7.85 6.03
N SER A 110 -13.67 -7.55 4.76
CA SER A 110 -13.72 -6.20 4.19
C SER A 110 -15.09 -5.54 4.38
N GLN A 111 -16.18 -6.27 4.12
CA GLN A 111 -17.55 -5.77 4.21
C GLN A 111 -18.01 -5.47 5.66
N PRO A 112 -17.76 -6.34 6.66
CA PRO A 112 -17.99 -6.01 8.06
C PRO A 112 -17.25 -4.75 8.54
N LEU A 113 -16.04 -4.49 8.04
CA LEU A 113 -15.27 -3.28 8.35
C LEU A 113 -15.87 -2.03 7.67
N THR A 114 -16.15 -2.09 6.37
CA THR A 114 -16.67 -0.95 5.61
C THR A 114 -18.06 -0.54 6.05
N SER A 115 -18.95 -1.50 6.30
CA SER A 115 -20.30 -1.25 6.83
C SER A 115 -20.30 -0.56 8.21
N ARG A 116 -19.22 -0.73 8.99
CA ARG A 116 -19.02 -0.05 10.28
C ARG A 116 -18.34 1.31 10.18
N GLY A 117 -17.98 1.76 8.97
CA GLY A 117 -17.41 3.08 8.71
C GLY A 117 -15.87 3.12 8.74
N PHE A 118 -15.21 1.99 8.48
CA PHE A 118 -13.77 1.94 8.23
C PHE A 118 -13.50 1.87 6.73
N VAL A 119 -12.53 2.65 6.24
CA VAL A 119 -12.15 2.67 4.83
C VAL A 119 -10.67 2.37 4.70
N CYS A 120 -10.28 1.51 3.76
CA CYS A 120 -8.88 1.23 3.47
C CYS A 120 -8.19 2.45 2.89
N SER A 121 -7.04 2.83 3.44
CA SER A 121 -6.24 3.97 2.93
C SER A 121 -5.01 3.53 2.12
N GLY A 122 -4.88 2.25 1.82
CA GLY A 122 -3.74 1.65 1.12
C GLY A 122 -4.01 0.18 0.81
N PRO A 123 -3.05 -0.51 0.14
CA PRO A 123 -3.17 -1.94 -0.07
C PRO A 123 -3.23 -2.70 1.25
N ILE A 124 -3.90 -3.85 1.18
CA ILE A 124 -3.92 -4.83 2.27
C ILE A 124 -2.74 -5.75 2.05
N ASP A 125 -1.84 -5.84 3.02
CA ASP A 125 -0.70 -6.75 2.97
C ASP A 125 -1.11 -8.06 3.65
N ILE A 126 -1.12 -9.16 2.92
CA ILE A 126 -1.44 -10.49 3.45
C ILE A 126 -0.17 -11.33 3.38
N ARG A 127 0.29 -11.79 4.54
CA ARG A 127 1.51 -12.60 4.67
C ARG A 127 1.54 -13.29 6.03
N ASP A 128 2.30 -14.37 6.12
CA ASP A 128 2.51 -15.10 7.37
C ASP A 128 1.18 -15.50 8.04
N GLY A 129 0.18 -15.90 7.23
CA GLY A 129 -1.15 -16.29 7.71
C GLY A 129 -1.97 -15.16 8.35
N ARG A 130 -1.65 -13.88 8.12
CA ARG A 130 -2.42 -12.74 8.65
C ARG A 130 -2.56 -11.63 7.62
N GLU A 131 -3.59 -10.81 7.80
CA GLU A 131 -3.77 -9.60 7.00
C GLU A 131 -3.41 -8.34 7.80
N TYR A 132 -2.74 -7.40 7.15
CA TYR A 132 -2.28 -6.13 7.72
C TYR A 132 -2.96 -4.98 7.00
N TRP A 133 -3.72 -4.20 7.77
CA TRP A 133 -4.59 -3.15 7.23
C TRP A 133 -4.21 -1.78 7.75
N THR A 134 -4.36 -0.78 6.88
CA THR A 134 -4.43 0.62 7.29
C THR A 134 -5.82 1.16 6.97
N LEU A 135 -6.56 1.49 8.02
CA LEU A 135 -7.93 1.98 7.97
C LEU A 135 -7.98 3.46 8.34
N VAL A 136 -8.93 4.18 7.77
CA VAL A 136 -9.31 5.54 8.16
C VAL A 136 -10.78 5.56 8.53
N THR A 137 -11.13 6.32 9.56
CA THR A 137 -12.51 6.43 10.05
C THR A 137 -12.75 7.78 10.74
N ASN A 138 -14.01 8.25 10.76
CA ASN A 138 -14.41 9.43 11.55
C ASN A 138 -14.80 9.07 12.99
N HIS A 139 -14.69 7.80 13.39
CA HIS A 139 -14.98 7.37 14.75
C HIS A 139 -13.89 7.80 15.72
N ASP A 140 -14.27 8.08 16.97
CA ASP A 140 -13.33 8.24 18.07
C ASP A 140 -12.69 6.89 18.48
N ARG A 141 -11.61 6.93 19.28
CA ARG A 141 -10.86 5.74 19.69
C ARG A 141 -11.71 4.69 20.43
N ARG A 142 -12.68 5.11 21.24
CA ARG A 142 -13.55 4.20 22.00
C ARG A 142 -14.55 3.53 21.06
N THR A 143 -15.13 4.31 20.14
CA THR A 143 -16.05 3.80 19.12
C THR A 143 -15.35 2.83 18.17
N VAL A 144 -14.08 3.07 17.83
CA VAL A 144 -13.25 2.13 17.07
C VAL A 144 -13.12 0.78 17.78
N GLN A 145 -12.82 0.79 19.09
CA GLN A 145 -12.67 -0.45 19.87
C GLN A 145 -13.96 -1.27 19.88
N VAL A 146 -15.09 -0.63 20.19
CA VAL A 146 -16.41 -1.28 20.21
C VAL A 146 -16.73 -1.92 18.86
N LYS A 147 -16.51 -1.20 17.76
CA LYS A 147 -16.77 -1.72 16.42
C LYS A 147 -15.86 -2.88 16.03
N PHE A 148 -14.60 -2.88 16.46
CA PHE A 148 -13.75 -4.05 16.25
C PHE A 148 -14.18 -5.24 17.11
N ASP A 149 -14.66 -5.02 18.33
CA ASP A 149 -15.21 -6.10 19.16
C ASP A 149 -16.43 -6.74 18.48
N GLU A 150 -17.33 -5.95 17.91
CA GLU A 150 -18.45 -6.45 17.10
C GLU A 150 -17.98 -7.28 15.90
N VAL A 151 -16.94 -6.85 15.17
CA VAL A 151 -16.40 -7.61 14.03
C VAL A 151 -15.73 -8.91 14.49
N ARG A 152 -15.03 -8.90 15.63
CA ARG A 152 -14.44 -10.12 16.21
C ARG A 152 -15.53 -11.14 16.52
N GLU A 153 -16.64 -10.70 17.12
CA GLU A 153 -17.78 -11.58 17.44
C GLU A 153 -18.49 -12.09 16.18
N GLU A 154 -18.78 -11.21 15.22
CA GLU A 154 -19.50 -11.57 13.98
C GLU A 154 -18.71 -12.58 13.13
N MET A 155 -17.40 -12.37 12.98
CA MET A 155 -16.57 -13.13 12.06
C MET A 155 -15.75 -14.24 12.74
N GLY A 156 -15.78 -14.36 14.07
CA GLY A 156 -14.84 -15.20 14.80
C GLY A 156 -13.38 -14.77 14.57
N ALA A 157 -13.16 -13.47 14.41
CA ALA A 157 -11.88 -12.90 14.01
C ALA A 157 -11.01 -12.54 15.23
N GLU A 158 -9.69 -12.60 15.03
CA GLU A 158 -8.70 -12.00 15.91
C GLU A 158 -8.22 -10.69 15.31
N ILE A 159 -8.55 -9.56 15.93
CA ILE A 159 -8.11 -8.24 15.47
C ILE A 159 -7.19 -7.60 16.51
N ASN A 160 -5.97 -7.23 16.11
CA ASN A 160 -5.00 -6.54 16.94
C ASN A 160 -4.76 -5.11 16.44
N ILE A 161 -4.88 -4.13 17.33
CA ILE A 161 -4.59 -2.73 17.00
C ILE A 161 -3.08 -2.49 17.15
N ARG A 162 -2.39 -2.24 16.03
CA ARG A 162 -0.96 -1.92 15.99
C ARG A 162 -0.68 -0.43 16.20
N GLY A 163 -1.65 0.44 15.90
CA GLY A 163 -1.53 1.87 16.19
C GLY A 163 -2.77 2.69 15.82
N MET A 164 -2.98 3.81 16.52
CA MET A 164 -4.04 4.78 16.23
C MET A 164 -3.51 6.20 16.28
N LYS A 165 -3.54 6.89 15.14
CA LYS A 165 -3.07 8.27 15.00
C LYS A 165 -4.23 9.14 14.51
N GLN A 166 -4.29 10.40 14.94
CA GLN A 166 -5.13 11.37 14.27
C GLN A 166 -4.64 11.49 12.83
N ALA A 167 -5.53 11.28 11.86
CA ALA A 167 -5.36 11.74 10.50
C ALA A 167 -5.55 13.26 10.50
N SER A 168 -4.65 13.96 11.19
CA SER A 168 -4.59 15.42 11.12
C SER A 168 -4.39 15.80 9.66
N ARG A 169 -4.83 17.01 9.31
CA ARG A 169 -4.60 17.67 8.01
C ARG A 169 -3.09 17.81 7.64
N GLN A 170 -2.18 17.23 8.41
CA GLN A 170 -0.72 17.32 8.29
C GLN A 170 -0.01 15.98 8.07
N THR A 171 -0.69 14.94 7.58
CA THR A 171 0.02 13.73 7.10
C THR A 171 -0.44 13.26 5.72
N THR A 172 -0.69 14.19 4.79
CA THR A 172 -0.22 13.94 3.43
C THR A 172 1.29 14.09 3.46
N VAL A 173 2.00 13.02 3.86
CA VAL A 173 3.25 12.75 3.17
C VAL A 173 2.78 12.49 1.74
N ASN A 174 2.74 13.54 0.93
CA ASN A 174 3.04 13.41 -0.49
C ASN A 174 4.40 12.72 -0.47
N SER A 175 4.39 11.38 -0.48
CA SER A 175 5.58 10.64 -0.82
C SER A 175 5.84 11.07 -2.24
N LEU A 176 6.70 12.09 -2.38
CA LEU A 176 7.36 12.43 -3.62
C LEU A 176 7.71 11.09 -4.28
N PRO A 177 7.35 10.84 -5.55
CA PRO A 177 7.53 9.55 -6.20
C PRO A 177 9.03 9.28 -6.45
N VAL A 178 9.80 9.21 -5.37
CA VAL A 178 11.25 9.01 -5.35
C VAL A 178 11.59 7.59 -5.79
N ASP A 179 10.63 6.67 -5.72
CA ASP A 179 10.64 5.32 -6.28
C ASP A 179 10.75 5.32 -7.82
N ARG A 180 10.32 6.41 -8.48
CA ARG A 180 10.45 6.58 -9.94
C ARG A 180 11.79 7.15 -10.37
N LEU A 181 12.65 7.54 -9.43
CA LEU A 181 13.98 8.07 -9.71
C LEU A 181 14.95 6.92 -9.95
N THR A 182 15.84 7.06 -10.94
CA THR A 182 16.98 6.15 -11.07
C THR A 182 17.90 6.29 -9.85
N LYS A 183 18.71 5.27 -9.55
CA LYS A 183 19.66 5.30 -8.44
C LYS A 183 20.50 6.59 -8.43
N ARG A 184 20.98 7.03 -9.59
CA ARG A 184 21.79 8.25 -9.71
C ARG A 184 20.97 9.53 -9.48
N GLN A 185 19.72 9.57 -9.94
CA GLN A 185 18.81 10.69 -9.67
C GLN A 185 18.44 10.78 -8.19
N LEU A 186 18.21 9.65 -7.54
CA LEU A 186 17.93 9.57 -6.10
C LEU A 186 19.13 10.04 -5.27
N GLU A 187 20.33 9.57 -5.59
CA GLU A 187 21.59 9.98 -4.94
C GLU A 187 21.81 11.50 -5.04
N VAL A 188 21.69 12.06 -6.25
CA VAL A 188 21.82 13.51 -6.50
C VAL A 188 20.77 14.30 -5.72
N PHE A 189 19.52 13.84 -5.73
CA PHE A 189 18.42 14.50 -5.00
C PHE A 189 18.60 14.47 -3.48
N GLN A 190 19.02 13.33 -2.93
CA GLN A 190 19.29 13.17 -1.50
C GLN A 190 20.42 14.10 -1.06
N LEU A 191 21.53 14.10 -1.80
CA LEU A 191 22.65 14.98 -1.49
C LEU A 191 22.24 16.47 -1.56
N ALA A 192 21.52 16.87 -2.61
CA ALA A 192 21.03 18.24 -2.75
C ALA A 192 20.14 18.66 -1.57
N ARG A 193 19.26 17.77 -1.11
CA ARG A 193 18.41 18.02 0.06
C ARG A 193 19.23 18.13 1.35
N GLU A 194 20.16 17.21 1.58
CA GLU A 194 20.99 17.16 2.79
C GLU A 194 21.92 18.36 2.91
N ARG A 195 22.46 18.83 1.79
CA ARG A 195 23.33 20.01 1.72
C ARG A 195 22.56 21.34 1.65
N GLY A 196 21.23 21.31 1.69
CA GLY A 196 20.39 22.51 1.72
C GLY A 196 20.43 23.31 0.40
N TYR A 197 20.56 22.63 -0.74
CA TYR A 197 20.45 23.24 -2.08
C TYR A 197 19.06 23.83 -2.34
N TYR A 198 18.03 23.21 -1.76
CA TYR A 198 16.64 23.63 -1.85
C TYR A 198 16.21 24.58 -0.70
N ASP A 199 17.09 24.87 0.25
CA ASP A 199 16.79 25.74 1.40
C ASP A 199 16.71 27.22 0.95
N TYR A 200 16.01 28.03 1.75
CA TYR A 200 16.09 29.49 1.66
C TYR A 200 16.50 30.09 3.02
N PRO A 201 17.68 30.75 3.12
CA PRO A 201 18.71 30.89 2.07
C PRO A 201 19.38 29.55 1.73
N ARG A 202 19.83 29.38 0.47
CA ARG A 202 20.52 28.16 0.03
C ARG A 202 21.80 27.97 0.82
N LYS A 203 22.01 26.76 1.32
CA LYS A 203 23.22 26.39 2.08
C LYS A 203 24.31 25.76 1.21
N SER A 204 23.97 25.28 0.02
CA SER A 204 24.93 24.76 -0.94
C SER A 204 24.54 25.10 -2.37
N SER A 205 25.54 25.20 -3.24
CA SER A 205 25.38 25.49 -4.67
C SER A 205 25.47 24.22 -5.53
N ALA A 206 24.93 24.28 -6.76
CA ALA A 206 25.06 23.19 -7.71
C ALA A 206 26.53 22.87 -8.06
N GLY A 207 27.44 23.85 -7.98
CA GLY A 207 28.87 23.61 -8.19
C GLY A 207 29.44 22.69 -7.11
N GLU A 208 29.19 23.04 -5.85
CA GLU A 208 29.67 22.27 -4.68
C GLU A 208 29.15 20.84 -4.67
N LEU A 209 27.88 20.62 -5.02
CA LEU A 209 27.31 19.27 -5.12
C LEU A 209 27.90 18.47 -6.28
N ALA A 210 28.20 19.13 -7.40
CA ALA A 210 28.79 18.48 -8.56
C ALA A 210 30.23 18.04 -8.27
N ASP A 211 31.00 18.90 -7.59
CA ASP A 211 32.36 18.59 -7.12
C ASP A 211 32.35 17.42 -6.13
N GLU A 212 31.38 17.38 -5.20
CA GLU A 212 31.24 16.28 -4.23
C GLU A 212 30.89 14.94 -4.88
N LEU A 213 30.16 14.97 -5.99
CA LEU A 213 29.73 13.77 -6.73
C LEU A 213 30.66 13.39 -7.88
N ASP A 214 31.79 14.10 -8.05
CA ASP A 214 32.75 13.98 -9.15
C ASP A 214 32.08 13.99 -10.54
N ILE A 215 31.18 14.96 -10.76
CA ILE A 215 30.47 15.17 -12.03
C ILE A 215 30.50 16.63 -12.47
N SER A 216 30.16 16.89 -13.73
CA SER A 216 29.97 18.26 -14.19
C SER A 216 28.71 18.90 -13.59
N THR A 217 28.74 20.21 -13.35
CA THR A 217 27.54 20.97 -12.93
C THR A 217 26.38 20.82 -13.90
N SER A 218 26.66 20.68 -15.21
CA SER A 218 25.64 20.40 -16.23
C SER A 218 24.94 19.06 -15.99
N THR A 219 25.71 18.00 -15.70
CA THR A 219 25.19 16.66 -15.39
C THR A 219 24.36 16.67 -14.10
N LEU A 220 24.80 17.42 -13.07
CA LEU A 220 24.01 17.60 -11.84
C LEU A 220 22.66 18.26 -12.15
N HIS A 221 22.65 19.36 -12.89
CA HIS A 221 21.42 20.05 -13.29
C HIS A 221 20.49 19.16 -14.11
N GLU A 222 21.03 18.33 -15.01
CA GLU A 222 20.23 17.37 -15.76
C GLU A 222 19.57 16.33 -14.84
N HIS A 223 20.32 15.81 -13.85
CA HIS A 223 19.76 14.91 -12.85
C HIS A 223 18.68 15.58 -12.01
N LEU A 224 18.92 16.79 -11.49
CA LEU A 224 17.94 17.53 -10.69
C LEU A 224 16.69 17.88 -11.51
N HIS A 225 16.84 18.28 -12.78
CA HIS A 225 15.70 18.56 -13.66
C HIS A 225 14.86 17.29 -13.92
N LYS A 226 15.51 16.15 -14.17
CA LYS A 226 14.80 14.86 -14.35
C LYS A 226 14.09 14.42 -13.07
N VAL A 227 14.72 14.65 -11.91
CA VAL A 227 14.11 14.44 -10.61
C VAL A 227 12.87 15.33 -10.47
N GLU A 228 13.01 16.64 -10.63
CA GLU A 228 11.93 17.61 -10.48
C GLU A 228 10.76 17.33 -11.43
N ALA A 229 11.02 17.00 -12.69
CA ALA A 229 9.99 16.61 -13.64
C ALA A 229 9.21 15.36 -13.16
N THR A 230 9.93 14.35 -12.67
CA THR A 230 9.33 13.13 -12.13
C THR A 230 8.49 13.42 -10.89
N LEU A 231 8.99 14.28 -10.00
CA LEU A 231 8.32 14.67 -8.75
C LEU A 231 7.10 15.56 -9.00
N LEU A 232 7.13 16.40 -10.04
CA LEU A 232 6.03 17.28 -10.47
C LEU A 232 5.00 16.57 -11.37
N GLY A 233 5.17 15.27 -11.62
CA GLY A 233 4.26 14.48 -12.46
C GLY A 233 4.39 14.72 -13.96
N GLN A 234 5.45 15.40 -14.41
CA GLN A 234 5.76 15.61 -15.82
C GLN A 234 6.49 14.37 -16.34
N THR A 235 5.72 13.43 -16.89
CA THR A 235 6.31 12.26 -17.54
C THR A 235 6.70 12.65 -18.96
N ASN A 236 8.00 12.78 -19.25
CA ASN A 236 8.47 12.81 -20.63
C ASN A 236 8.20 11.43 -21.23
N ALA A 237 7.14 11.35 -22.05
CA ALA A 237 6.94 10.23 -22.95
C ALA A 237 8.00 10.36 -24.06
N THR A 238 8.94 9.42 -24.12
CA THR A 238 9.69 9.11 -25.34
C THR A 238 10.12 7.66 -25.30
#